data_AF-A0A4Y2EHJ4-F1
#
_entry.id   AF-A0A4Y2EHJ4-F1
#
_cell.length_a   1.000
_cell.length_b   1.000
_cell.length_c   1.000
_cell.angle_alpha   90.00
_cell.angle_beta   90.00
_cell.angle_gamma   90.00
#
_symmetry.space_group_name_H-M   'P 1'
#
loop_
_entity.id
_entity.type
_entity.pdbx_description
1 polymer ?
#
loop_
_entity_poly.entity_id
_entity_poly.type
_entity_poly.pdbx_seq_one_letter_code
_entity_poly.pdbx_strand_id
1 'polypeptide(L)'
;MSSVLAVFCRGAIKVKVYAYDVSRGKEGCCLPGYPKHIHKEFPSVTKESSLPSHLDAVYYSYTDRSMYFFKGIYYWHNVAFNPLDRRRTNKVKGPWLISSKWYDICDVEV
;
A
#
# COMPACT_ATOMS: atom_id res chain seq x y z
N MET A 1 5.91 -2.64 17.59
CA MET A 1 5.49 -1.92 16.36
C MET A 1 5.57 -2.92 15.22
N SER A 2 4.44 -3.38 14.68
CA SER A 2 4.43 -4.38 13.61
C SER A 2 4.48 -3.66 12.26
N SER A 3 5.64 -3.66 11.62
CA SER A 3 5.84 -3.07 10.29
C SER A 3 5.20 -3.99 9.24
N VAL A 4 4.12 -3.55 8.59
CA VAL A 4 3.56 -4.25 7.44
C VAL A 4 4.41 -3.90 6.22
N LEU A 5 5.37 -4.77 5.89
CA LEU A 5 6.16 -4.66 4.66
C LEU A 5 5.36 -5.31 3.52
N ALA A 6 4.87 -4.51 2.57
CA ALA A 6 4.23 -5.05 1.37
C ALA A 6 5.31 -5.59 0.42
N VAL A 7 5.47 -6.91 0.36
CA VAL A 7 6.38 -7.57 -0.59
C VAL A 7 5.57 -8.04 -1.80
N PHE A 8 6.00 -7.66 -2.99
CA PHE A 8 5.39 -8.02 -4.26
C PHE A 8 6.23 -9.12 -4.94
N CYS A 9 5.74 -10.36 -4.99
CA CYS A 9 6.35 -11.41 -5.83
C CYS A 9 5.79 -11.36 -7.25
N ARG A 10 6.65 -11.20 -8.26
CA ARG A 10 6.29 -11.23 -9.69
C ARG A 10 5.88 -12.66 -10.10
N GLY A 11 4.59 -12.86 -10.31
CA GLY A 11 4.05 -14.10 -10.88
C GLY A 11 2.52 -14.14 -10.74
N ALA A 12 1.83 -13.89 -11.85
CA ALA A 12 0.37 -13.83 -12.02
C ALA A 12 -0.32 -12.48 -11.70
N ILE A 13 -1.34 -12.20 -12.51
CA ILE A 13 -2.22 -11.01 -12.65
C ILE A 13 -2.89 -10.55 -11.32
N LYS A 14 -2.65 -11.23 -10.20
CA LYS A 14 -3.28 -10.98 -8.89
C LYS A 14 -2.21 -10.60 -7.86
N VAL A 15 -2.13 -9.32 -7.56
CA VAL A 15 -1.28 -8.79 -6.47
C VAL A 15 -1.75 -9.33 -5.12
N LYS A 16 -0.83 -9.97 -4.40
CA LYS A 16 -1.03 -10.46 -3.04
C LYS A 16 -0.26 -9.58 -2.06
N VAL A 17 -0.86 -9.36 -0.90
CA VAL A 17 -0.24 -8.72 0.25
C VAL A 17 0.13 -9.82 1.23
N TYR A 18 1.33 -9.71 1.77
CA TYR A 18 1.88 -10.57 2.80
C TYR A 18 2.17 -9.69 4.01
N ALA A 19 2.04 -10.24 5.22
CA ALA A 19 2.32 -9.52 6.45
C ALA A 19 3.12 -10.41 7.39
N TYR A 20 4.08 -9.80 8.09
CA TYR A 20 5.06 -10.50 8.91
C TYR A 20 5.30 -9.69 10.20
N ASP A 21 5.71 -10.39 11.25
CA ASP A 21 6.26 -9.75 12.44
C ASP A 21 7.79 -9.70 12.30
N VAL A 22 8.31 -8.51 11.98
CA VAL A 22 9.75 -8.29 11.76
C VAL A 22 10.58 -8.63 12.99
N SER A 23 10.01 -8.50 14.19
CA SER A 23 10.72 -8.79 15.45
C SER A 23 10.92 -10.29 15.71
N ARG A 24 10.13 -11.16 15.05
CA ARG A 24 10.17 -12.61 15.25
C ARG A 24 11.18 -13.35 14.37
N GLY A 25 12.03 -12.62 13.64
CA GLY A 25 13.32 -13.09 13.14
C GLY A 25 13.33 -14.41 12.35
N LYS A 26 13.48 -14.28 11.03
CA LYS A 26 14.03 -15.27 10.09
C LYS A 26 13.27 -16.57 9.79
N GLU A 27 12.30 -17.02 10.60
CA GLU A 27 11.56 -18.28 10.31
C GLU A 27 10.02 -18.16 10.40
N GLY A 28 9.50 -16.94 10.44
CA GLY A 28 8.07 -16.69 10.64
C GLY A 28 7.25 -16.86 9.36
N CYS A 29 6.36 -17.85 9.35
CA CYS A 29 5.18 -17.90 8.48
C CYS A 29 4.43 -16.56 8.47
N CYS A 30 3.66 -16.32 7.41
CA CYS A 30 2.78 -15.15 7.31
C CYS A 30 1.92 -14.99 8.57
N LEU A 31 1.64 -13.74 8.97
CA LEU A 31 0.66 -13.48 10.02
C LEU A 31 -0.67 -14.17 9.69
N PRO A 32 -1.42 -14.65 10.69
CA PRO A 32 -2.70 -15.30 10.45
C PRO A 32 -3.61 -14.47 9.55
N GLY A 33 -4.17 -15.13 8.53
CA GLY A 33 -5.03 -14.49 7.53
C GLY A 33 -4.29 -13.88 6.33
N TYR A 34 -2.97 -14.04 6.22
CA TYR A 34 -2.18 -13.68 5.03
C TYR A 34 -1.62 -14.95 4.34
N PRO A 35 -1.39 -14.92 3.00
CA PRO A 35 -1.52 -13.77 2.10
C PRO A 35 -2.97 -13.40 1.76
N LYS A 36 -3.20 -12.13 1.44
CA LYS A 36 -4.50 -11.60 1.00
C LYS A 36 -4.43 -10.97 -0.38
N HIS A 37 -5.56 -10.88 -1.06
CA HIS A 37 -5.67 -10.06 -2.25
C HIS A 37 -5.56 -8.57 -1.88
N ILE A 38 -4.82 -7.80 -2.69
CA ILE A 38 -4.61 -6.36 -2.42
C ILE A 38 -5.94 -5.60 -2.31
N HIS A 39 -6.91 -5.87 -3.17
CA HIS A 39 -8.22 -5.19 -3.12
C HIS A 39 -9.09 -5.61 -1.93
N LYS A 40 -8.78 -6.75 -1.29
CA LYS A 40 -9.45 -7.16 -0.05
C LYS A 40 -8.81 -6.50 1.17
N GLU A 41 -7.49 -6.39 1.18
CA GLU A 41 -6.76 -5.76 2.29
C GLU A 41 -6.82 -4.22 2.23
N PHE A 42 -6.82 -3.66 1.02
CA PHE A 42 -6.89 -2.24 0.71
C PHE A 42 -8.09 -1.96 -0.21
N PRO A 43 -9.32 -2.07 0.29
CA PRO A 43 -10.51 -1.80 -0.50
C PRO A 43 -10.58 -0.32 -0.89
N SER A 44 -11.06 -0.04 -2.09
CA SER A 44 -11.23 1.34 -2.55
C SER A 44 -12.44 2.02 -1.90
N VAL A 45 -12.40 3.36 -1.82
CA VAL A 45 -13.53 4.18 -1.37
C VAL A 45 -14.63 4.18 -2.42
N THR A 46 -14.26 4.36 -3.69
CA THR A 46 -15.15 4.27 -4.85
C THR A 46 -14.59 3.24 -5.85
N LYS A 47 -15.38 2.86 -6.87
CA LYS A 47 -14.93 1.90 -7.88
C LYS A 47 -13.75 2.43 -8.69
N GLU A 48 -13.73 3.74 -8.93
CA GLU A 48 -12.72 4.49 -9.69
C GLU A 48 -11.40 4.59 -8.91
N SER A 49 -11.47 4.59 -7.58
CA SER A 49 -10.29 4.56 -6.71
C SER A 49 -9.69 3.17 -6.51
N SER A 50 -10.12 2.16 -7.28
CA SER A 50 -9.50 0.83 -7.21
C SER A 50 -8.02 0.93 -7.58
N LEU A 51 -7.16 0.33 -6.75
CA LEU A 51 -5.73 0.24 -7.04
C LEU A 51 -5.53 -0.53 -8.36
N PRO A 52 -4.57 -0.14 -9.20
CA PRO A 52 -4.20 -0.92 -10.36
C PRO A 52 -3.47 -2.20 -9.92
N SER A 53 -3.43 -3.19 -10.81
CA SER A 53 -2.52 -4.31 -10.66
C SER A 53 -1.06 -3.85 -10.88
N HIS A 54 -0.09 -4.60 -10.34
CA HIS A 54 1.34 -4.34 -10.53
C HIS A 54 1.79 -2.92 -10.14
N LEU A 55 1.53 -2.51 -8.89
CA LEU A 55 2.07 -1.26 -8.35
C LEU A 55 3.59 -1.19 -8.48
N ASP A 56 4.11 0.01 -8.71
CA ASP A 56 5.55 0.24 -8.89
C ASP A 56 6.24 0.41 -7.53
N ALA A 57 5.59 1.10 -6.60
CA ALA A 57 6.09 1.31 -5.24
C ALA A 57 4.96 1.50 -4.22
N VAL A 58 5.29 1.27 -2.94
CA VAL A 58 4.44 1.57 -1.79
C VAL A 58 5.31 2.18 -0.69
N TYR A 59 4.84 3.26 -0.07
CA TYR A 59 5.57 4.01 0.96
C TYR A 59 4.65 4.36 2.12
N TYR A 60 5.13 4.18 3.36
CA TYR A 60 4.44 4.69 4.55
C TYR A 60 5.04 6.03 4.97
N SER A 61 4.22 7.08 4.92
CA SER A 61 4.60 8.40 5.41
C SER A 61 4.37 8.50 6.91
N TYR A 62 5.43 8.75 7.67
CA TYR A 62 5.33 9.05 9.10
C TYR A 62 4.66 10.40 9.35
N THR A 63 4.90 11.40 8.50
CA THR A 63 4.31 12.73 8.59
C THR A 63 2.79 12.68 8.41
N ASP A 64 2.34 12.01 7.35
CA ASP A 64 0.91 11.91 7.05
C ASP A 64 0.23 10.76 7.80
N ARG A 65 1.04 9.91 8.47
CA ARG A 65 0.63 8.65 9.09
C ARG A 65 -0.22 7.79 8.14
N SER A 66 0.13 7.75 6.86
CA SER A 66 -0.65 7.09 5.81
C SER A 66 0.24 6.33 4.83
N MET A 67 -0.33 5.28 4.24
CA MET A 67 0.30 4.50 3.16
C MET A 67 -0.06 5.08 1.80
N TYR A 68 0.96 5.29 0.98
CA TYR A 68 0.89 5.75 -0.40
C TYR A 68 1.26 4.62 -1.36
N PHE A 69 0.53 4.51 -2.46
CA PHE A 69 0.72 3.51 -3.51
C PHE A 69 0.97 4.24 -4.83
N PHE A 70 1.92 3.76 -5.62
CA PHE A 70 2.36 4.46 -6.84
C PHE A 70 2.26 3.56 -8.07
N LYS A 71 1.83 4.17 -9.18
CA LYS A 71 1.85 3.56 -10.51
C LYS A 71 2.04 4.65 -11.57
N GLY A 72 3.14 4.60 -12.31
CA GLY A 72 3.51 5.64 -13.26
C GLY A 72 3.53 7.02 -12.59
N ILE A 73 2.84 8.00 -13.17
CA ILE A 73 2.73 9.37 -12.64
C ILE A 73 1.63 9.55 -11.59
N TYR A 74 0.95 8.48 -11.19
CA TYR A 74 -0.19 8.53 -10.28
C TYR A 74 0.12 7.93 -8.92
N TYR A 75 -0.57 8.46 -7.92
CA TYR A 75 -0.59 7.90 -6.58
C TYR A 75 -2.01 7.72 -6.04
N TRP A 76 -2.12 6.79 -5.11
CA TRP A 76 -3.27 6.60 -4.23
C TRP A 76 -2.78 6.67 -2.79
N HIS A 77 -3.69 6.93 -1.85
CA HIS A 77 -3.33 6.84 -0.43
C HIS A 77 -4.45 6.25 0.42
N ASN A 78 -4.05 5.69 1.55
CA ASN A 78 -4.95 5.08 2.51
C ASN A 78 -5.57 6.16 3.41
N VAL A 79 -6.84 6.50 3.17
CA VAL A 79 -7.56 7.55 3.87
C VAL A 79 -8.13 7.11 5.22
N ALA A 80 -8.26 5.80 5.46
CA ALA A 80 -8.85 5.27 6.71
C ALA A 80 -7.81 4.73 7.69
N PHE A 81 -6.54 4.64 7.30
CA PHE A 81 -5.51 4.09 8.18
C PHE A 81 -5.37 4.93 9.44
N ASN A 82 -5.54 4.29 10.58
CA ASN A 82 -5.23 4.85 11.88
C ASN A 82 -4.37 3.85 12.66
N PRO A 83 -3.16 4.22 13.10
CA PRO A 83 -2.27 3.31 13.81
C PRO A 83 -2.84 2.81 15.16
N LEU A 84 -3.82 3.52 15.72
CA LEU A 84 -4.52 3.12 16.96
C LEU A 84 -5.77 2.26 16.68
N ASP A 85 -6.18 2.11 15.42
CA ASP A 85 -7.33 1.30 15.07
C ASP A 85 -7.00 -0.19 15.19
N ARG A 86 -7.59 -0.84 16.20
CA ARG A 86 -7.47 -2.29 16.44
C ARG A 86 -8.06 -3.13 15.31
N ARG A 87 -9.05 -2.60 14.57
CA ARG A 87 -9.66 -3.29 13.44
C ARG A 87 -8.80 -3.20 12.17
N ARG A 88 -7.80 -2.32 12.14
CA ARG A 88 -6.91 -2.06 11.00
C ARG A 88 -7.71 -1.81 9.73
N THR A 89 -8.60 -0.83 9.78
CA THR A 89 -9.40 -0.44 8.64
C THR A 89 -8.54 0.27 7.59
N ASN A 90 -8.66 -0.20 6.35
CA ASN A 90 -7.98 0.38 5.20
C ASN A 90 -9.02 0.82 4.18
N LYS A 91 -8.84 2.01 3.63
CA LYS A 91 -9.62 2.51 2.49
C LYS A 91 -8.72 3.34 1.60
N VAL A 92 -8.67 2.99 0.32
CA VAL A 92 -7.80 3.68 -0.64
C VAL A 92 -8.60 4.63 -1.50
N LYS A 93 -8.08 5.84 -1.68
CA LYS A 93 -8.62 6.87 -2.56
C LYS A 93 -7.54 7.32 -3.55
N GLY A 94 -7.99 7.85 -4.70
CA GLY A 94 -7.16 8.29 -5.83
C GLY A 94 -7.82 7.90 -7.16
N PRO A 95 -7.07 7.88 -8.28
CA PRO A 95 -5.69 8.36 -8.42
C PRO A 95 -5.58 9.89 -8.40
N TRP A 96 -4.42 10.39 -7.97
CA TRP A 96 -3.98 11.77 -8.17
C TRP A 96 -2.60 11.79 -8.82
N LEU A 97 -2.24 12.92 -9.44
CA LEU A 97 -0.90 13.09 -10.00
C LEU A 97 0.13 13.23 -8.89
N ILE A 98 1.27 12.54 -8.97
CA ILE A 98 2.37 12.68 -8.00
C ILE A 98 2.77 14.15 -7.84
N SER A 99 2.82 14.88 -8.96
CA SER A 99 3.12 16.32 -9.00
C SER A 99 2.10 17.19 -8.27
N SER A 100 0.91 16.70 -7.93
CA SER A 100 -0.07 17.48 -7.15
C SER A 100 0.21 17.48 -5.64
N LYS A 101 1.16 16.68 -5.16
CA LYS A 101 1.52 16.58 -3.75
C LYS A 101 3.02 16.74 -3.51
N TRP A 102 3.83 16.12 -4.36
CA TRP A 102 5.28 16.22 -4.28
C TRP A 102 5.78 17.09 -5.43
N TYR A 103 5.65 18.41 -5.24
CA TYR A 103 6.03 19.42 -6.23
C TYR A 103 7.53 19.43 -6.54
N ASP A 104 8.36 18.97 -5.59
CA ASP A 104 9.82 18.95 -5.73
C ASP A 104 10.33 17.71 -6.48
N ILE A 105 9.43 16.80 -6.87
CA ILE A 105 9.76 15.64 -7.72
C ILE A 105 9.45 16.03 -9.17
N CYS A 106 10.40 16.75 -9.78
CA CYS A 106 10.40 17.13 -11.19
C CYS A 106 11.51 16.37 -11.95
N ASP A 107 11.44 16.37 -13.29
CA ASP A 107 12.49 15.83 -14.18
C ASP A 107 12.87 14.36 -13.94
N VAL A 108 11.93 13.54 -13.44
CA VAL A 108 12.09 12.08 -13.28
C VAL A 108 11.71 11.30 -14.54
N GLU A 109 11.64 11.99 -15.69
CA GLU A 109 11.39 11.37 -16.99
C GLU A 109 12.59 10.49 -17.40
N VAL A 110 12.29 9.28 -17.86
CA VAL A 110 13.25 8.34 -18.49
C VAL A 110 13.09 8.42 -20.00
#